data_AF-A0A431KMW8-F1
#
_entry.id   AF-A0A431KMW8-F1
#
_cell.length_a   1.000
_cell.length_b   1.000
_cell.length_c   1.000
_cell.angle_alpha   90.00
_cell.angle_beta   90.00
_cell.angle_gamma   90.00
#
_symmetry.space_group_name_H-M   'P 1'
#
loop_
_entity.id
_entity.type
_entity.pdbx_description
1 polymer ?
#
loop_
_entity_poly.entity_id
_entity_poly.type
_entity_poly.pdbx_seq_one_letter_code
_entity_poly.pdbx_strand_id
1 'polypeptide(L)'
;MAKVVATHPELAEALDPKALLKQTRTVRDAATDSTGEGGEAQAKKLSEMFVSAREGLVKYQDQLTRSLVAMLNQRIQTVQRRLWTGVAVTLAGLGVAGYLFYGFAMSMGGALRAVGQRIDEVAEGNLTQQFKPRGKDELANILVRTADMRDSLVGTLSQVSRSADQVATVSEQLRQSTDDLAAPTEATSSQLQRTASSMEEMQACRMKECASLGPGP
;
A
#
# COMPACT_ATOMS: atom_id res chain seq x y z
N MET A 1 -8.02 9.69 -50.86
CA MET A 1 -7.74 10.34 -52.15
C MET A 1 -7.85 11.87 -52.06
N ALA A 2 -9.00 12.45 -51.66
CA ALA A 2 -9.20 13.91 -51.63
C ALA A 2 -8.27 14.70 -50.70
N LYS A 3 -7.84 14.11 -49.57
CA LYS A 3 -6.96 14.79 -48.58
C LYS A 3 -5.47 14.79 -48.95
N VAL A 4 -5.07 14.00 -49.96
CA VAL A 4 -3.68 13.83 -50.40
C VAL A 4 -3.32 14.79 -51.55
N VAL A 5 -4.29 15.14 -52.39
CA VAL A 5 -4.14 16.15 -53.46
C VAL A 5 -4.06 17.57 -52.88
N ALA A 6 -4.68 17.82 -51.73
CA ALA A 6 -4.70 19.14 -51.09
C ALA A 6 -3.37 19.54 -50.42
N THR A 7 -2.49 18.59 -50.11
CA THR A 7 -1.25 18.84 -49.34
C THR A 7 0.01 18.96 -50.19
N HIS A 8 -0.04 18.63 -51.49
CA HIS A 8 1.11 18.68 -52.39
C HIS A 8 0.69 19.20 -53.79
N PRO A 9 0.84 20.51 -54.09
CA PRO A 9 0.45 21.08 -55.38
C PRO A 9 1.27 20.54 -56.56
N GLU A 10 2.48 20.01 -56.34
CA GLU A 10 3.30 19.36 -57.37
C GLU A 10 2.66 18.07 -57.94
N LEU A 11 1.86 17.36 -57.14
CA LEU A 11 1.15 16.15 -57.58
C LEU A 11 -0.13 16.47 -58.35
N ALA A 12 -0.65 17.71 -58.25
CA ALA A 12 -1.80 18.15 -59.03
C ALA A 12 -1.40 18.59 -60.46
N GLU A 13 -0.19 19.14 -60.62
CA GLU A 13 0.36 19.56 -61.90
C GLU A 13 0.87 18.38 -62.75
N ALA A 14 1.49 17.38 -62.10
CA ALA A 14 1.93 16.15 -62.76
C ALA A 14 0.78 15.20 -63.16
N LEU A 15 -0.43 15.44 -62.65
CA LEU A 15 -1.67 14.74 -63.03
C LEU A 15 -2.51 15.51 -64.08
N ASP A 16 -1.96 16.51 -64.78
CA ASP A 16 -2.70 17.21 -65.83
C ASP A 16 -2.75 16.36 -67.13
N PRO A 17 -3.93 15.83 -67.54
CA PRO A 17 -4.10 15.07 -68.78
C PRO A 17 -3.70 15.84 -70.05
N LYS A 18 -3.47 17.16 -69.95
CA LYS A 18 -3.02 18.01 -71.07
C LYS A 18 -1.55 17.82 -71.45
N ALA A 19 -0.67 17.44 -70.52
CA ALA A 19 0.74 17.24 -70.82
C ALA A 19 0.96 15.99 -71.69
N LEU A 20 0.23 14.91 -71.38
CA LEU A 20 0.23 13.66 -72.15
C LEU A 20 -0.37 13.84 -73.56
N LEU A 21 -1.40 14.70 -73.69
CA LEU A 21 -2.01 15.01 -74.98
C LEU A 21 -1.12 15.88 -75.87
N LYS A 22 -0.23 16.70 -75.31
CA LYS A 22 0.73 17.51 -76.07
C LYS A 22 1.81 16.64 -76.72
N GLN A 23 2.30 15.63 -75.98
CA GLN A 23 3.35 14.72 -76.44
C GLN A 23 2.83 13.67 -77.43
N THR A 24 1.54 13.30 -77.36
CA THR A 24 0.90 12.40 -78.35
C THR A 24 0.42 13.10 -79.61
N ARG A 25 0.30 14.44 -79.61
CA ARG A 25 -0.02 15.23 -80.83
C ARG A 25 1.19 15.35 -81.75
N THR A 26 2.36 15.68 -81.21
CA THR A 26 3.60 15.83 -81.99
C THR A 26 4.05 14.53 -82.66
N VAL A 27 3.81 13.38 -82.02
CA VAL A 27 4.09 12.05 -82.60
C VAL A 27 3.10 11.69 -83.71
N ARG A 28 1.84 12.15 -83.61
CA ARG A 28 0.81 11.93 -84.63
C ARG A 28 1.03 12.80 -85.86
N ASP A 29 1.35 14.07 -85.65
CA ASP A 29 1.58 15.04 -86.72
C ASP A 29 2.84 14.68 -87.53
N ALA A 30 3.87 14.09 -86.89
CA ALA A 30 5.04 13.55 -87.57
C ALA A 30 4.77 12.22 -88.32
N ALA A 31 3.73 11.48 -87.94
CA ALA A 31 3.33 10.22 -88.60
C ALA A 31 2.35 10.44 -89.77
N THR A 32 1.76 11.63 -89.92
CA THR A 32 0.80 11.90 -91.01
C THR A 32 1.46 12.51 -92.26
N ASP A 33 2.74 12.87 -92.21
CA ASP A 33 3.50 13.45 -93.34
C ASP A 33 4.38 12.42 -94.08
N SER A 34 4.25 11.12 -93.73
CA SER A 34 5.06 10.04 -94.31
C SER A 34 4.48 9.53 -95.63
N THR A 35 4.56 10.33 -96.68
CA THR A 35 4.49 9.84 -98.06
C THR A 35 5.47 10.60 -98.94
N GLY A 36 6.78 10.35 -98.77
CA GLY A 36 7.79 10.88 -99.69
C GLY A 36 9.25 10.76 -99.22
N GLU A 37 10.01 9.95 -99.94
CA GLU A 37 11.47 9.75 -100.04
C GLU A 37 12.43 10.60 -99.17
N GLY A 38 13.10 9.96 -98.19
CA GLY A 38 14.16 10.57 -97.35
C GLY A 38 14.66 9.71 -96.18
N GLY A 39 14.68 8.38 -96.32
CA GLY A 39 14.61 7.40 -95.22
C GLY A 39 15.70 7.43 -94.12
N GLU A 40 16.98 7.71 -94.43
CA GLU A 40 18.06 7.57 -93.42
C GLU A 40 18.20 8.79 -92.49
N ALA A 41 18.10 10.01 -93.03
CA ALA A 41 18.18 11.23 -92.22
C ALA A 41 16.95 11.40 -91.32
N GLN A 42 15.78 10.94 -91.78
CA GLN A 42 14.52 11.01 -91.04
C GLN A 42 14.39 9.89 -90.01
N ALA A 43 14.90 8.68 -90.29
CA ALA A 43 15.02 7.61 -89.29
C ALA A 43 15.93 8.02 -88.12
N LYS A 44 17.00 8.78 -88.38
CA LYS A 44 17.90 9.31 -87.34
C LYS A 44 17.22 10.39 -86.49
N LYS A 45 16.50 11.34 -87.10
CA LYS A 45 15.75 12.37 -86.37
C LYS A 45 14.60 11.77 -85.54
N LEU A 46 13.92 10.76 -86.08
CA LEU A 46 12.85 10.06 -85.39
C LEU A 46 13.39 9.25 -84.21
N SER A 47 14.52 8.56 -84.36
CA SER A 47 15.16 7.83 -83.26
C SER A 47 15.67 8.77 -82.15
N GLU A 48 16.23 9.94 -82.47
CA GLU A 48 16.63 10.96 -81.49
C GLU A 48 15.42 11.53 -80.70
N MET A 49 14.28 11.73 -81.35
CA MET A 49 13.03 12.11 -80.68
C MET A 49 12.50 11.01 -79.76
N PHE A 50 12.55 9.74 -80.19
CA PHE A 50 12.16 8.62 -79.34
C PHE A 50 13.10 8.44 -78.13
N VAL A 51 14.41 8.63 -78.31
CA VAL A 51 15.39 8.55 -77.22
C VAL A 51 15.16 9.65 -76.18
N SER A 52 15.03 10.91 -76.61
CA SER A 52 14.76 12.02 -75.69
C SER A 52 13.40 11.91 -74.99
N ALA A 53 12.36 11.43 -75.68
CA ALA A 53 11.06 11.13 -75.08
C ALA A 53 11.13 10.01 -74.03
N ARG A 54 11.90 8.94 -74.31
CA ARG A 54 12.13 7.83 -73.37
C ARG A 54 12.92 8.28 -72.15
N GLU A 55 13.96 9.09 -72.33
CA GLU A 55 14.73 9.65 -71.22
C GLU A 55 13.88 10.54 -70.31
N GLY A 56 12.97 11.34 -70.89
CA GLY A 56 12.00 12.12 -70.13
C GLY A 56 11.08 11.25 -69.26
N LEU A 57 10.56 10.15 -69.83
CA LEU A 57 9.72 9.17 -69.10
C LEU A 57 10.49 8.46 -67.98
N VAL A 58 11.75 8.07 -68.22
CA VAL A 58 12.60 7.42 -67.21
C VAL A 58 12.92 8.38 -66.06
N LYS A 59 13.26 9.64 -66.36
CA LYS A 59 13.50 10.67 -65.33
C LYS A 59 12.23 10.93 -64.49
N TYR A 60 11.07 11.00 -65.13
CA TYR A 60 9.78 11.16 -64.44
C TYR A 60 9.46 9.97 -63.52
N GLN A 61 9.67 8.75 -64.00
CA GLN A 61 9.46 7.53 -63.21
C GLN A 61 10.44 7.42 -62.02
N ASP A 62 11.71 7.82 -62.22
CA ASP A 62 12.71 7.86 -61.15
C ASP A 62 12.37 8.93 -60.10
N GLN A 63 11.93 10.12 -60.51
CA GLN A 63 11.53 11.19 -59.61
C GLN A 63 10.31 10.80 -58.75
N LEU A 64 9.30 10.17 -59.35
CA LEU A 64 8.16 9.61 -58.60
C LEU A 64 8.64 8.57 -57.59
N THR A 65 9.47 7.62 -58.01
CA THR A 65 9.98 6.56 -57.13
C THR A 65 10.77 7.13 -55.96
N ARG A 66 11.66 8.10 -56.21
CA ARG A 66 12.43 8.79 -55.15
C ARG A 66 11.54 9.54 -54.17
N SER A 67 10.50 10.25 -54.65
CA SER A 67 9.57 10.98 -53.78
C SER A 67 8.74 10.04 -52.89
N LEU A 68 8.25 8.91 -53.42
CA LEU A 68 7.55 7.88 -52.66
C LEU A 68 8.45 7.26 -51.59
N VAL A 69 9.69 6.90 -51.94
CA VAL A 69 10.66 6.32 -50.99
C VAL A 69 11.02 7.32 -49.89
N ALA A 70 11.23 8.59 -50.23
CA ALA A 70 11.51 9.64 -49.24
C ALA A 70 10.34 9.84 -48.26
N MET A 71 9.10 9.88 -48.76
CA MET A 71 7.89 10.00 -47.93
C MET A 71 7.67 8.78 -47.02
N LEU A 72 7.91 7.56 -47.52
CA LEU A 72 7.83 6.34 -46.73
C LEU A 72 8.86 6.35 -45.59
N ASN A 73 10.11 6.69 -45.89
CA ASN A 73 11.16 6.79 -44.87
C ASN A 73 10.82 7.85 -43.80
N GLN A 74 10.27 8.99 -44.19
CA GLN A 74 9.86 10.04 -43.26
C GLN A 74 8.70 9.59 -42.35
N ARG A 75 7.73 8.83 -42.89
CA ARG A 75 6.65 8.23 -42.08
C ARG A 75 7.17 7.14 -41.15
N ILE A 76 8.08 6.28 -41.61
CA ILE A 76 8.69 5.24 -40.78
C ILE A 76 9.41 5.88 -39.59
N GLN A 77 10.23 6.91 -39.82
CA GLN A 77 10.92 7.62 -38.74
C GLN A 77 9.95 8.30 -37.77
N THR A 78 8.87 8.90 -38.27
CA THR A 78 7.87 9.57 -37.41
C THR A 78 7.11 8.55 -36.56
N VAL A 79 6.69 7.42 -37.14
CA VAL A 79 6.02 6.34 -36.44
C VAL A 79 6.95 5.69 -35.42
N GLN A 80 8.18 5.39 -35.83
CA GLN A 80 9.18 4.78 -34.95
C GLN A 80 9.52 5.70 -33.77
N ARG A 81 9.72 7.00 -34.01
CA ARG A 81 9.95 7.97 -32.93
C ARG A 81 8.76 8.06 -31.98
N ARG A 82 7.52 8.06 -32.51
CA ARG A 82 6.30 8.06 -31.71
C ARG A 82 6.16 6.80 -30.86
N LEU A 83 6.46 5.63 -31.40
CA LEU A 83 6.45 4.36 -30.66
C LEU A 83 7.50 4.36 -29.55
N TRP A 84 8.73 4.76 -29.84
CA TRP A 84 9.79 4.84 -28.82
C TRP A 84 9.46 5.84 -27.71
N THR A 85 8.92 7.02 -28.04
CA THR A 85 8.46 7.97 -27.02
C THR A 85 7.31 7.39 -26.20
N GLY A 86 6.38 6.66 -26.83
CA GLY A 86 5.27 6.01 -26.12
C GLY A 86 5.76 4.94 -25.14
N VAL A 87 6.67 4.07 -25.59
CA VAL A 87 7.27 3.04 -24.74
C VAL A 87 8.06 3.67 -23.58
N ALA A 88 8.86 4.71 -23.86
CA ALA A 88 9.63 5.40 -22.83
C ALA A 88 8.73 6.05 -21.76
N VAL A 89 7.64 6.71 -22.16
CA VAL A 89 6.66 7.29 -21.23
C VAL A 89 5.97 6.22 -20.40
N THR A 90 5.54 5.13 -21.02
CA THR A 90 4.91 4.01 -20.31
C THR A 90 5.86 3.38 -19.30
N LEU A 91 7.11 3.09 -19.69
CA LEU A 91 8.12 2.55 -18.78
C LEU A 91 8.45 3.52 -17.64
N ALA A 92 8.57 4.82 -17.91
CA ALA A 92 8.77 5.82 -16.87
C ALA A 92 7.58 5.86 -15.90
N GLY A 93 6.35 5.81 -16.41
CA GLY A 93 5.13 5.75 -15.60
C GLY A 93 5.07 4.51 -14.71
N LEU A 94 5.39 3.34 -15.25
CA LEU A 94 5.51 2.09 -14.47
C LEU A 94 6.61 2.17 -13.41
N GLY A 95 7.76 2.77 -13.73
CA GLY A 95 8.85 2.98 -12.78
C GLY A 95 8.45 3.86 -11.61
N VAL A 96 7.78 4.99 -11.89
CA VAL A 96 7.25 5.89 -10.85
C VAL A 96 6.18 5.20 -10.02
N ALA A 97 5.23 4.51 -10.65
CA ALA A 97 4.18 3.77 -9.95
C ALA A 97 4.77 2.68 -9.04
N GLY A 98 5.74 1.91 -9.55
CA GLY A 98 6.45 0.90 -8.77
C GLY A 98 7.24 1.49 -7.60
N TYR A 99 7.92 2.63 -7.81
CA TYR A 99 8.64 3.35 -6.75
C TYR A 99 7.70 3.83 -5.64
N LEU A 100 6.59 4.46 -6.01
CA LEU A 100 5.58 4.93 -5.05
C LEU A 100 4.93 3.76 -4.30
N PHE A 101 4.59 2.68 -5.02
CA PHE A 101 4.02 1.48 -4.41
C PHE A 101 4.98 0.84 -3.42
N TYR A 102 6.26 0.73 -3.77
CA TYR A 102 7.28 0.18 -2.88
C TYR A 102 7.48 1.06 -1.63
N GLY A 103 7.57 2.38 -1.80
CA GLY A 103 7.68 3.32 -0.69
C GLY A 103 6.46 3.26 0.24
N PHE A 104 5.26 3.20 -0.33
CA PHE A 104 4.01 3.05 0.43
C PHE A 104 3.96 1.72 1.19
N ALA A 105 4.27 0.60 0.53
CA ALA A 105 4.27 -0.73 1.14
C ALA A 105 5.28 -0.83 2.29
N MET A 106 6.47 -0.25 2.13
CA MET A 106 7.49 -0.26 3.18
C MET A 106 7.09 0.61 4.38
N SER A 107 6.56 1.81 4.13
CA SER A 107 6.09 2.71 5.18
C SER A 107 4.92 2.10 5.96
N MET A 108 3.93 1.56 5.25
CA MET A 108 2.73 0.95 5.83
C MET A 108 3.11 -0.32 6.62
N GLY A 109 3.92 -1.21 6.04
CA GLY A 109 4.35 -2.45 6.69
C GLY A 109 5.20 -2.22 7.94
N GLY A 110 6.05 -1.18 7.93
CA GLY A 110 6.82 -0.78 9.11
C GLY A 110 5.93 -0.26 10.23
N ALA A 111 4.97 0.61 9.91
CA ALA A 111 4.02 1.14 10.88
C ALA A 111 3.17 0.02 11.50
N LEU A 112 2.57 -0.87 10.70
CA LEU A 112 1.74 -1.96 11.21
C LEU A 112 2.50 -2.92 12.13
N ARG A 113 3.75 -3.27 11.81
CA ARG A 113 4.56 -4.13 12.70
C ARG A 113 4.84 -3.46 14.05
N ALA A 114 5.16 -2.17 14.04
CA ALA A 114 5.41 -1.43 15.27
C ALA A 114 4.15 -1.35 16.16
N VAL A 115 2.97 -1.25 15.56
CA VAL A 115 1.69 -1.33 16.29
C VAL A 115 1.46 -2.73 16.84
N GLY A 116 1.63 -3.76 16.01
CA GLY A 116 1.45 -5.17 16.40
C GLY A 116 2.29 -5.54 17.60
N GLN A 117 3.59 -5.24 17.58
CA GLN A 117 4.49 -5.53 18.70
C GLN A 117 4.03 -4.89 20.02
N ARG A 118 3.50 -3.66 19.98
CA ARG A 118 3.01 -3.00 21.19
C ARG A 118 1.70 -3.58 21.69
N ILE A 119 0.85 -4.09 20.80
CA ILE A 119 -0.36 -4.81 21.19
C ILE A 119 0.01 -6.15 21.83
N ASP A 120 1.01 -6.84 21.29
CA ASP A 120 1.53 -8.08 21.87
C ASP A 120 2.08 -7.84 23.29
N GLU A 121 2.84 -6.75 23.51
CA GLU A 121 3.30 -6.35 24.85
C GLU A 121 2.14 -6.13 25.83
N VAL A 122 1.05 -5.49 25.39
CA VAL A 122 -0.17 -5.31 26.21
C VAL A 122 -0.84 -6.64 26.51
N ALA A 123 -0.89 -7.56 25.53
CA ALA A 123 -1.44 -8.89 25.71
C ALA A 123 -0.60 -9.76 26.67
N GLU A 124 0.71 -9.54 26.72
CA GLU A 124 1.63 -10.15 27.69
C GLU A 124 1.56 -9.50 29.09
N GLY A 125 0.77 -8.43 29.26
CA GLY A 125 0.58 -7.74 30.54
C GLY A 125 1.62 -6.64 30.81
N ASN A 126 2.49 -6.33 29.85
CA ASN A 126 3.42 -5.21 29.96
C ASN A 126 2.75 -3.89 29.56
N LEU A 127 2.17 -3.20 30.54
CA LEU A 127 1.48 -1.91 30.34
C LEU A 127 2.38 -0.68 30.55
N THR A 128 3.68 -0.86 30.73
CA THR A 128 4.62 0.24 31.07
C THR A 128 4.92 1.15 29.89
N GLN A 129 4.82 0.64 28.66
CA GLN A 129 5.08 1.39 27.43
C GLN A 129 3.88 2.26 27.03
N GLN A 130 4.14 3.55 26.77
CA GLN A 130 3.12 4.47 26.27
C GLN A 130 3.07 4.45 24.74
N PHE A 131 1.85 4.36 24.20
CA PHE A 131 1.58 4.58 22.78
C PHE A 131 1.71 6.08 22.48
N LYS A 132 2.63 6.45 21.58
CA LYS A 132 2.75 7.83 21.07
C LYS A 132 2.28 7.86 19.62
N PRO A 133 0.97 8.04 19.35
CA PRO A 133 0.46 8.19 18.00
C PRO A 133 1.10 9.42 17.34
N ARG A 134 1.77 9.19 16.21
CA ARG A 134 2.24 10.24 15.31
C ARG A 134 1.47 10.09 14.00
N GLY A 135 0.76 11.15 13.61
CA GLY A 135 -0.04 11.15 12.39
C GLY A 135 -1.47 11.59 12.65
N LYS A 136 -2.24 11.70 11.57
CA LYS A 136 -3.69 11.99 11.57
C LYS A 136 -4.45 11.02 10.66
N ASP A 137 -3.84 9.88 10.37
CA ASP A 137 -4.41 8.82 9.53
C ASP A 137 -5.21 7.82 10.37
N GLU A 138 -5.82 6.86 9.67
CA GLU A 138 -6.62 5.79 10.28
C GLU A 138 -5.78 4.94 11.24
N LEU A 139 -4.48 4.77 10.98
CA LEU A 139 -3.56 4.04 11.84
C LEU A 139 -3.31 4.79 13.16
N ALA A 140 -3.11 6.11 13.11
CA ALA A 140 -3.00 6.93 14.30
C ALA A 140 -4.28 6.85 15.15
N ASN A 141 -5.45 6.85 14.51
CA ASN A 141 -6.73 6.72 15.21
C ASN A 141 -6.88 5.34 15.90
N ILE A 142 -6.48 4.26 15.24
CA ILE A 142 -6.45 2.92 15.87
C ILE A 142 -5.50 2.95 17.08
N LEU A 143 -4.31 3.54 16.93
CA LEU A 143 -3.33 3.60 18.01
C LEU A 143 -3.80 4.40 19.23
N VAL A 144 -4.56 5.49 19.00
CA VAL A 144 -5.22 6.25 20.07
C VAL A 144 -6.20 5.35 20.82
N ARG A 145 -7.08 4.63 20.11
CA ARG A 145 -8.06 3.73 20.74
C ARG A 145 -7.39 2.60 21.53
N THR A 146 -6.28 2.06 21.03
CA THR A 146 -5.49 1.07 21.75
C THR A 146 -4.84 1.67 23.00
N ALA A 147 -4.41 2.93 22.96
CA ALA A 147 -3.91 3.64 24.14
C ALA A 147 -5.00 3.79 25.20
N ASP A 148 -6.21 4.20 24.81
CA ASP A 148 -7.36 4.34 25.73
C ASP A 148 -7.72 3.00 26.41
N MET A 149 -7.64 1.88 25.66
CA MET A 149 -7.84 0.54 26.19
C MET A 149 -6.78 0.18 27.24
N ARG A 150 -5.50 0.45 26.95
CA ARG A 150 -4.38 0.25 27.88
C ARG A 150 -4.58 1.06 29.16
N ASP A 151 -4.95 2.34 29.04
CA ASP A 151 -5.16 3.23 30.17
C ASP A 151 -6.29 2.72 31.09
N SER A 152 -7.37 2.21 30.50
CA SER A 152 -8.47 1.59 31.23
C SER A 152 -8.05 0.32 31.97
N LEU A 153 -7.19 -0.50 31.35
CA LEU A 153 -6.59 -1.70 31.99
C LEU A 153 -5.70 -1.31 33.17
N VAL A 154 -4.81 -0.32 33.01
CA VAL A 154 -3.95 0.19 34.09
C VAL A 154 -4.80 0.74 35.24
N GLY A 155 -5.87 1.47 34.93
CA GLY A 155 -6.80 2.00 35.94
C GLY A 155 -7.46 0.89 36.76
N THR A 156 -7.96 -0.15 36.09
CA THR A 156 -8.56 -1.33 36.73
C THR A 156 -7.56 -2.07 37.61
N LEU A 157 -6.35 -2.36 37.11
CA LEU A 157 -5.28 -3.01 37.87
C LEU A 157 -4.84 -2.19 39.08
N SER A 158 -4.74 -0.87 38.94
CA SER A 158 -4.41 0.05 40.04
C SER A 158 -5.48 0.02 41.12
N GLN A 159 -6.75 -0.08 40.74
CA GLN A 159 -7.85 -0.22 41.70
C GLN A 159 -7.81 -1.57 42.41
N VAL A 160 -7.54 -2.66 41.70
CA VAL A 160 -7.36 -3.99 42.31
C VAL A 160 -6.19 -4.00 43.30
N SER A 161 -5.05 -3.40 42.94
CA SER A 161 -3.89 -3.27 43.84
C SER A 161 -4.24 -2.51 45.11
N ARG A 162 -4.91 -1.35 45.00
CA ARG A 162 -5.33 -0.58 46.17
C ARG A 162 -6.30 -1.35 47.07
N SER A 163 -7.24 -2.08 46.48
CA SER A 163 -8.16 -2.93 47.24
C SER A 163 -7.41 -4.06 47.96
N ALA A 164 -6.40 -4.66 47.32
CA ALA A 164 -5.56 -5.69 47.94
C ALA A 164 -4.75 -5.14 49.12
N ASP A 165 -4.17 -3.94 48.99
CA ASP A 165 -3.45 -3.26 50.07
C ASP A 165 -4.37 -2.93 51.24
N GLN A 166 -5.59 -2.49 50.95
CA GLN A 166 -6.60 -2.21 51.97
C GLN A 166 -7.03 -3.48 52.69
N VAL A 167 -7.27 -4.58 51.96
CA VAL A 167 -7.58 -5.89 52.56
C VAL A 167 -6.42 -6.37 53.43
N ALA A 168 -5.18 -6.27 52.98
CA ALA A 168 -4.00 -6.65 53.77
C ALA A 168 -3.92 -5.84 55.07
N THR A 169 -4.17 -4.53 55.00
CA THR A 169 -4.19 -3.64 56.18
C THR A 169 -5.31 -4.04 57.16
N VAL A 170 -6.52 -4.29 56.65
CA VAL A 170 -7.67 -4.73 57.47
C VAL A 170 -7.42 -6.09 58.09
N SER A 171 -6.80 -7.03 57.36
CA SER A 171 -6.44 -8.34 57.88
C SER A 171 -5.44 -8.25 59.03
N GLU A 172 -4.44 -7.36 58.94
CA GLU A 172 -3.48 -7.16 60.04
C GLU A 172 -4.17 -6.52 61.27
N GLN A 173 -5.04 -5.53 61.05
CA GLN A 173 -5.85 -4.95 62.12
C GLN A 173 -6.77 -5.99 62.78
N LEU A 174 -7.39 -6.87 61.97
CA LEU A 174 -8.24 -7.95 62.48
C LEU A 174 -7.45 -8.97 63.29
N ARG A 175 -6.23 -9.32 62.86
CA ARG A 175 -5.33 -10.20 63.60
C ARG A 175 -5.01 -9.61 64.97
N GLN A 176 -4.61 -8.34 65.00
CA GLN A 176 -4.33 -7.62 66.25
C GLN A 176 -5.57 -7.55 67.16
N SER A 177 -6.75 -7.24 66.59
CA SER A 177 -8.01 -7.24 67.34
C SER A 177 -8.36 -8.63 67.89
N THR A 178 -8.06 -9.70 67.15
CA THR A 178 -8.32 -11.08 67.58
C THR A 178 -7.43 -11.43 68.77
N ASP A 179 -6.14 -11.06 68.73
CA ASP A 179 -5.20 -11.25 69.85
C ASP A 179 -5.66 -10.46 71.10
N ASP A 180 -6.08 -9.21 70.92
CA ASP A 180 -6.58 -8.34 71.99
C ASP A 180 -7.87 -8.87 72.64
N LEU A 181 -8.74 -9.56 71.87
CA LEU A 181 -9.96 -10.23 72.37
C LEU A 181 -9.67 -11.58 73.03
N ALA A 182 -8.66 -12.31 72.53
CA ALA A 182 -8.27 -13.60 73.07
C ALA A 182 -7.69 -13.47 74.49
N ALA A 183 -6.86 -12.46 74.76
CA ALA A 183 -6.22 -12.23 76.06
C ALA A 183 -7.21 -12.14 77.25
N PRO A 184 -8.26 -11.28 77.23
CA PRO A 184 -9.26 -11.22 78.30
C PRO A 184 -10.15 -12.47 78.34
N THR A 185 -10.38 -13.14 77.21
CA THR A 185 -11.13 -14.41 77.18
C THR A 185 -10.37 -15.53 77.90
N GLU A 186 -9.07 -15.64 77.67
CA GLU A 186 -8.19 -16.59 78.37
C GLU A 186 -8.11 -16.28 79.86
N ALA A 187 -7.95 -15.00 80.22
CA ALA A 187 -7.98 -14.56 81.61
C ALA A 187 -9.31 -14.93 82.30
N THR A 188 -10.44 -14.70 81.64
CA THR A 188 -11.78 -15.04 82.15
C THR A 188 -11.95 -16.54 82.30
N SER A 189 -11.54 -17.34 81.30
CA SER A 189 -11.56 -18.80 81.38
C SER A 189 -10.74 -19.31 82.58
N SER A 190 -9.56 -18.71 82.82
CA SER A 190 -8.72 -19.06 83.97
C SER A 190 -9.36 -18.71 85.32
N GLN A 191 -10.14 -17.61 85.38
CA GLN A 191 -10.88 -17.22 86.59
C GLN A 191 -12.05 -18.15 86.86
N LEU A 192 -12.79 -18.57 85.82
CA LEU A 192 -13.85 -19.57 85.94
C LEU A 192 -13.27 -20.91 86.42
N GLN A 193 -12.13 -21.33 85.89
CA GLN A 193 -11.42 -22.54 86.32
C GLN A 193 -11.03 -22.47 87.81
N ARG A 194 -10.46 -21.33 88.26
CA ARG A 194 -10.14 -21.13 89.68
C ARG A 194 -11.39 -21.15 90.56
N THR A 195 -12.49 -20.57 90.10
CA THR A 195 -13.77 -20.56 90.84
C THR A 195 -14.35 -21.97 90.99
N ALA A 196 -14.33 -22.76 89.91
CA ALA A 196 -14.75 -24.15 89.94
C ALA A 196 -13.88 -24.99 90.88
N SER A 197 -12.56 -24.83 90.82
CA SER A 197 -11.61 -25.50 91.72
C SER A 197 -11.83 -25.11 93.19
N SER A 198 -12.04 -23.82 93.50
CA SER A 198 -12.39 -23.42 94.87
C SER A 198 -13.75 -23.96 95.32
N MET A 199 -14.72 -24.12 94.42
CA MET A 199 -15.98 -24.81 94.72
C MET A 199 -15.77 -26.30 95.03
N GLU A 200 -14.95 -27.00 94.26
CA GLU A 200 -14.57 -28.40 94.51
C GLU A 200 -13.84 -28.55 95.86
N GLU A 201 -12.87 -27.67 96.15
CA GLU A 201 -12.17 -27.66 97.44
C GLU A 201 -13.11 -27.38 98.62
N MET A 202 -14.02 -26.41 98.48
CA MET A 202 -15.04 -26.14 99.50
C MET A 202 -15.97 -27.33 99.72
N GLN A 203 -16.39 -28.01 98.65
CA GLN A 203 -17.20 -29.23 98.75
C GLN A 203 -16.43 -30.38 99.42
N ALA A 204 -15.18 -30.60 99.03
CA ALA A 204 -14.30 -31.61 99.61
C ALA A 204 -14.01 -31.35 101.10
N CYS A 205 -13.79 -30.09 101.49
CA CYS A 205 -13.64 -29.67 102.87
C CYS A 205 -14.91 -29.98 103.68
N ARG A 206 -16.09 -29.61 103.17
CA ARG A 206 -17.38 -29.93 103.80
C ARG A 206 -17.60 -31.43 103.93
N MET A 207 -17.18 -32.21 102.94
CA MET A 207 -17.30 -33.67 102.96
C MET A 207 -16.36 -34.30 104.00
N LYS A 208 -15.13 -33.78 104.15
CA LYS A 208 -14.22 -34.17 105.23
C LYS A 208 -14.79 -33.84 106.61
N GLU A 209 -15.41 -32.66 106.77
CA GLU A 209 -16.03 -32.25 108.02
C GLU A 209 -17.24 -33.12 108.36
N CYS A 210 -18.11 -33.43 107.39
CA CYS A 210 -19.26 -34.33 107.58
C CYS A 210 -18.82 -35.77 107.90
N ALA A 211 -17.74 -36.25 107.29
CA ALA A 211 -17.15 -37.55 107.61
C ALA A 211 -16.56 -37.61 109.03
N SER A 212 -16.09 -36.47 109.58
CA SER A 212 -15.63 -36.37 110.97
C SER A 212 -16.77 -36.29 111.99
N LEU A 213 -18.01 -36.05 111.54
CA LEU A 213 -19.21 -35.87 112.37
C LEU A 213 -20.19 -37.08 112.31
N GLY A 214 -19.78 -38.22 111.74
CA GLY A 214 -20.52 -39.49 111.82
C GLY A 214 -20.44 -40.15 113.21
N PRO A 215 -21.44 -40.96 113.61
CA PRO A 215 -22.14 -40.84 114.88
C PRO A 215 -21.31 -41.32 116.08
N GLY A 216 -21.17 -40.42 117.07
CA GLY A 216 -21.00 -40.84 118.47
C GLY A 216 -22.28 -41.53 118.97
N PRO A 217 -22.15 -42.38 120.00
CA PRO A 217 -22.86 -43.65 120.22
C PRO A 217 -24.39 -43.61 120.21
#